data_AF-A0AAV2B9W9-F1
#
_entry.id   AF-A0AAV2B9W9-F1
#
_cell.length_a   1.000
_cell.length_b   1.000
_cell.length_c   1.000
_cell.angle_alpha   90.00
_cell.angle_beta   90.00
_cell.angle_gamma   90.00
#
_symmetry.space_group_name_H-M   'P 1'
#
loop_
_entity.id
_entity.type
_entity.pdbx_description
1 polymer ?
#
loop_
_entity_poly.entity_id
_entity_poly.type
_entity_poly.pdbx_seq_one_letter_code
_entity_poly.pdbx_strand_id
1 'polypeptide(L)'
;MAGRNKKRRDRGNDRRFTNTKYSKRMMGIATKISIGTLVSIVIILLAYMYNKYKLQHASNVLEETLSGLLREENSAKVTPGTKVALGFGSCQDIIVQSNQVVFDRPPKYPEHHFSISNKEEFLEVFSYFYQHGAAAERFVSNSTFFGELVRLAEKAPSARYIIGGNAPVMAKRFVKEGVEQVLLGAQMSRSLETQFPKNIKISGPFVDEDDVHLLLEYPAGQRWGSFIPVRANRYIIEMFSFRVCNSYKYHVIFLSFV
;
A
#
# COMPACT_ATOMS: atom_id res chain seq x y z
N MET A 1 -44.60 22.26 -76.71
CA MET A 1 -46.01 22.15 -76.29
C MET A 1 -46.07 21.92 -74.79
N ALA A 2 -46.89 22.72 -74.12
CA ALA A 2 -46.96 22.89 -72.68
C ALA A 2 -47.85 21.83 -72.00
N GLY A 3 -47.41 21.34 -70.85
CA GLY A 3 -48.23 20.52 -69.96
C GLY A 3 -47.68 20.55 -68.55
N ARG A 4 -48.39 21.24 -67.63
CA ARG A 4 -48.52 20.98 -66.18
C ARG A 4 -48.92 22.26 -65.45
N ASN A 5 -50.22 22.47 -65.28
CA ASN A 5 -50.70 23.36 -64.20
C ASN A 5 -52.18 23.15 -63.88
N LYS A 6 -52.53 22.07 -63.15
CA LYS A 6 -53.85 21.98 -62.48
C LYS A 6 -53.91 21.07 -61.25
N LYS A 7 -52.82 20.88 -60.52
CA LYS A 7 -52.81 20.05 -59.28
C LYS A 7 -52.21 20.74 -58.05
N ARG A 8 -52.36 22.06 -57.96
CA ARG A 8 -51.76 22.89 -56.89
C ARG A 8 -52.75 23.87 -56.23
N ARG A 9 -54.06 23.63 -56.32
CA ARG A 9 -55.10 24.53 -55.78
C ARG A 9 -56.05 23.93 -54.74
N ASP A 10 -55.72 22.80 -54.14
CA ASP A 10 -56.27 22.41 -52.83
C ASP A 10 -55.08 22.34 -51.86
N ARG A 11 -54.55 23.47 -51.37
CA ARG A 11 -55.16 24.30 -50.32
C ARG A 11 -55.74 23.39 -49.24
N GLY A 12 -54.97 23.01 -48.24
CA GLY A 12 -54.33 23.97 -47.34
C GLY A 12 -55.26 24.45 -46.23
N ASN A 13 -56.45 23.85 -46.08
CA ASN A 13 -57.35 24.15 -44.96
C ASN A 13 -57.24 23.17 -43.78
N ASP A 14 -56.81 21.92 -43.98
CA ASP A 14 -56.76 20.94 -42.88
C ASP A 14 -55.50 21.01 -42.00
N ARG A 15 -54.43 21.65 -42.47
CA ARG A 15 -53.16 21.70 -41.72
C ARG A 15 -53.08 22.84 -40.71
N ARG A 16 -54.03 23.78 -40.71
CA ARG A 16 -54.06 24.89 -39.73
C ARG A 16 -54.74 24.51 -38.42
N PHE A 17 -55.69 23.56 -38.41
CA PHE A 17 -56.44 23.18 -37.20
C PHE A 17 -55.72 22.16 -36.31
N THR A 18 -54.79 21.38 -36.86
CA THR A 18 -54.05 20.34 -36.11
C THR A 18 -52.83 20.91 -35.37
N ASN A 19 -52.20 21.95 -35.91
CA ASN A 19 -50.98 22.53 -35.32
C ASN A 19 -51.24 23.36 -34.05
N THR A 20 -52.36 24.08 -33.95
CA THR A 20 -52.72 24.86 -32.75
C THR A 20 -53.11 23.96 -31.57
N LYS A 21 -53.71 22.80 -31.83
CA LYS A 21 -54.15 21.86 -30.79
C LYS A 21 -52.98 21.04 -30.23
N TYR A 22 -52.01 20.68 -31.07
CA TYR A 22 -50.77 20.02 -30.63
C TYR A 22 -49.82 20.97 -29.89
N SER A 23 -49.71 22.23 -30.34
CA SER A 23 -48.93 23.27 -29.64
C SER A 23 -49.43 23.53 -28.21
N LYS A 24 -50.75 23.67 -28.01
CA LYS A 24 -51.33 23.87 -26.66
C LYS A 24 -51.15 22.65 -25.74
N ARG A 25 -51.17 21.43 -26.28
CA ARG A 25 -51.01 20.19 -25.49
C ARG A 25 -49.54 19.92 -25.13
N MET A 26 -48.60 20.29 -26.00
CA MET A 26 -47.15 20.31 -25.69
C MET A 26 -46.79 21.39 -24.67
N MET A 27 -47.42 22.57 -24.72
CA MET A 27 -47.23 23.63 -23.71
C MET A 27 -47.74 23.26 -22.31
N GLY A 28 -48.72 22.36 -22.20
CA GLY A 28 -49.27 21.89 -20.92
C GLY A 28 -48.43 20.82 -20.20
N ILE A 29 -47.56 20.11 -20.92
CA ILE A 29 -46.62 19.13 -20.34
C ILE A 29 -45.26 19.79 -20.07
N ALA A 30 -44.90 20.81 -20.85
CA ALA A 30 -43.65 21.57 -20.69
C ALA A 30 -43.61 22.48 -19.43
N THR A 31 -44.67 22.55 -18.62
CA THR A 31 -44.80 23.55 -17.54
C THR A 31 -45.20 22.99 -16.18
N LYS A 32 -44.72 21.79 -15.80
CA LYS A 32 -44.74 21.34 -14.39
C LYS A 32 -43.45 20.65 -14.00
N ILE A 33 -42.33 21.36 -14.15
CA ILE A 33 -41.14 21.02 -13.36
C ILE A 33 -41.54 21.24 -11.90
N SER A 34 -41.64 20.17 -11.12
CA SER A 34 -41.89 20.26 -9.69
C SER A 34 -40.74 21.03 -9.04
N ILE A 35 -41.04 21.93 -8.11
CA ILE A 35 -40.02 22.69 -7.37
C ILE A 35 -39.00 21.73 -6.73
N GLY A 36 -39.45 20.54 -6.30
CA GLY A 36 -38.59 19.50 -5.73
C GLY A 36 -37.54 18.92 -6.69
N THR A 37 -37.85 18.77 -7.99
CA THR A 37 -36.84 18.30 -8.97
C THR A 37 -35.81 19.38 -9.25
N LEU A 38 -36.23 20.65 -9.27
CA LEU A 38 -35.32 21.78 -9.47
C LEU A 38 -34.36 21.95 -8.27
N VAL A 39 -34.87 21.82 -7.04
CA VAL A 39 -34.05 21.80 -5.82
C VAL A 39 -33.07 20.62 -5.81
N SER A 40 -33.50 19.42 -6.20
CA SER A 40 -32.62 18.25 -6.26
C SER A 40 -31.48 18.42 -7.27
N ILE A 41 -31.76 18.99 -8.44
CA ILE A 41 -30.73 19.30 -9.44
C ILE A 41 -29.74 20.33 -8.90
N VAL A 42 -30.22 21.37 -8.20
CA VAL A 42 -29.35 22.37 -7.57
C VAL A 42 -28.46 21.74 -6.50
N ILE A 43 -29.01 20.87 -5.64
CA ILE A 43 -28.23 20.16 -4.61
C ILE A 43 -27.15 19.27 -5.26
N ILE A 44 -27.49 18.53 -6.32
CA ILE A 44 -26.51 17.70 -7.06
C ILE A 44 -25.43 18.57 -7.69
N LEU A 45 -25.78 19.70 -8.31
CA LEU A 45 -24.83 20.65 -8.88
C LEU A 45 -23.90 21.23 -7.81
N LEU A 46 -24.45 21.65 -6.67
CA LEU A 46 -23.68 22.17 -5.55
C LEU A 46 -22.74 21.09 -4.97
N ALA A 47 -23.24 19.87 -4.80
CA ALA A 47 -22.44 18.73 -4.33
C ALA A 47 -21.31 18.39 -5.33
N TYR A 48 -21.61 18.41 -6.63
CA TYR A 48 -20.61 18.20 -7.69
C TYR A 48 -19.55 19.31 -7.68
N MET A 49 -19.95 20.58 -7.60
CA MET A 49 -19.03 21.72 -7.52
C MET A 49 -18.16 21.66 -6.26
N TYR A 50 -18.76 21.35 -5.11
CA TYR A 50 -18.04 21.20 -3.84
C TYR A 50 -17.04 20.05 -3.91
N ASN A 51 -17.44 18.89 -4.43
CA ASN A 51 -16.53 17.74 -4.55
C ASN A 51 -15.38 18.03 -5.54
N LYS A 52 -15.67 18.70 -6.66
CA LYS A 52 -14.65 19.14 -7.62
C LYS A 52 -13.67 20.13 -6.99
N TYR A 53 -14.17 21.13 -6.26
CA TYR A 53 -13.34 22.07 -5.52
C TYR A 53 -12.47 21.37 -4.47
N LYS A 54 -13.07 20.47 -3.67
CA LYS A 54 -12.35 19.69 -2.65
C LYS A 54 -11.24 18.85 -3.26
N LEU A 55 -11.50 18.16 -4.37
CA LEU A 55 -10.51 17.31 -5.04
C LEU A 55 -9.37 18.15 -5.65
N GLN A 56 -9.70 19.28 -6.27
CA GLN A 56 -8.69 20.21 -6.80
C GLN A 56 -7.85 20.84 -5.68
N HIS A 57 -8.48 21.30 -4.60
CA HIS A 57 -7.77 21.86 -3.47
C HIS A 57 -6.83 20.83 -2.82
N ALA A 58 -7.31 19.60 -2.60
CA ALA A 58 -6.47 18.52 -2.09
C ALA A 58 -5.28 18.21 -3.01
N SER A 59 -5.50 18.22 -4.33
CA SER A 59 -4.45 18.00 -5.33
C SER A 59 -3.41 19.13 -5.30
N ASN A 60 -3.86 20.39 -5.23
CA ASN A 60 -2.98 21.55 -5.18
C ASN A 60 -2.14 21.57 -3.89
N VAL A 61 -2.75 21.30 -2.74
CA VAL A 61 -2.04 21.20 -1.45
C VAL A 61 -1.00 20.08 -1.51
N LEU A 62 -1.34 18.94 -2.10
CA LEU A 62 -0.41 17.84 -2.27
C LEU A 62 0.77 18.24 -3.17
N GLU A 63 0.50 18.86 -4.31
CA GLU A 63 1.53 19.32 -5.25
C GLU A 63 2.45 20.40 -4.62
N GLU A 64 1.88 21.37 -3.92
CA GLU A 64 2.63 22.40 -3.20
C GLU A 64 3.49 21.78 -2.09
N THR A 65 2.94 20.83 -1.33
CA THR A 65 3.68 20.13 -0.28
C THR A 65 4.83 19.32 -0.88
N LEU A 66 4.59 18.55 -1.95
CA LEU A 66 5.62 17.72 -2.58
C LEU A 66 6.71 18.57 -3.24
N SER A 67 6.34 19.62 -3.96
CA SER A 67 7.30 20.54 -4.58
C SER A 67 8.10 21.31 -3.53
N GLY A 68 7.47 21.69 -2.41
CA GLY A 68 8.15 22.25 -1.25
C GLY A 68 9.18 21.29 -0.65
N LEU A 69 8.78 20.05 -0.36
CA LEU A 69 9.67 19.02 0.18
C LEU A 69 10.84 18.73 -0.76
N LEU A 70 10.59 18.60 -2.07
CA LEU A 70 11.64 18.40 -3.06
C LEU A 70 12.60 19.59 -3.13
N ARG A 71 12.10 20.82 -2.99
CA ARG A 71 12.95 22.01 -2.94
C ARG A 71 13.84 22.00 -1.70
N GLU A 72 13.32 21.61 -0.54
CA GLU A 72 14.11 21.48 0.68
C GLU A 72 15.12 20.32 0.63
N GLU A 73 14.73 19.19 0.03
CA GLU A 73 15.66 18.06 -0.20
C GLU A 73 16.82 18.49 -1.12
N ASN A 74 16.53 19.22 -2.20
CA ASN A 74 17.55 19.72 -3.11
C ASN A 74 18.41 20.86 -2.52
N SER A 75 17.90 21.60 -1.53
CA SER A 75 18.65 22.67 -0.87
C SER A 75 19.63 22.12 0.19
N ALA A 76 19.29 20.97 0.78
CA ALA A 76 20.15 20.27 1.71
C ALA A 76 21.41 19.74 1.01
N LYS A 77 22.58 20.03 1.58
CA LYS A 77 23.86 19.49 1.12
C LYS A 77 24.55 18.79 2.28
N VAL A 78 25.06 17.59 2.02
CA VAL A 78 25.93 16.91 2.98
C VAL A 78 27.31 17.56 2.93
N THR A 79 27.73 18.11 4.07
CA THR A 79 29.07 18.70 4.19
C THR A 79 30.13 17.60 4.05
N PRO A 80 31.18 17.80 3.21
CA PRO A 80 32.28 16.85 3.11
C PRO A 80 32.88 16.52 4.48
N GLY A 81 33.18 15.24 4.71
CA GLY A 81 33.73 14.76 5.99
C GLY A 81 32.71 14.58 7.13
N THR A 82 31.40 14.75 6.87
CA THR A 82 30.34 14.39 7.82
C THR A 82 30.47 12.91 8.21
N LYS A 83 30.41 12.63 9.52
CA LYS A 83 30.44 11.27 10.06
C LYS A 83 29.11 10.98 10.75
N VAL A 84 28.51 9.84 10.46
CA VAL A 84 27.23 9.42 11.04
C VAL A 84 27.40 8.08 11.74
N ALA A 85 26.85 7.96 12.94
CA ALA A 85 26.78 6.70 13.68
C ALA A 85 25.31 6.35 13.95
N LEU A 86 24.93 5.10 13.71
CA LEU A 86 23.56 4.58 13.81
C LEU A 86 23.55 3.25 14.55
N GLY A 87 22.44 2.93 15.22
CA GLY A 87 22.19 1.67 15.90
C GLY A 87 20.84 1.73 16.62
N PHE A 88 20.37 0.65 17.24
CA PHE A 88 20.88 -0.71 17.20
C PHE A 88 19.97 -1.61 16.36
N GLY A 89 20.52 -2.74 15.90
CA GLY A 89 19.77 -3.83 15.29
C GLY A 89 19.86 -3.89 13.78
N SER A 90 19.78 -5.10 13.26
CA SER A 90 19.68 -5.41 11.84
C SER A 90 18.96 -6.73 11.67
N CYS A 91 18.16 -6.83 10.63
CA CYS A 91 17.49 -8.06 10.25
C CYS A 91 17.53 -8.25 8.74
N GLN A 92 17.20 -9.46 8.31
CA GLN A 92 17.00 -9.81 6.91
C GLN A 92 15.49 -9.95 6.67
N ASP A 93 14.93 -9.05 5.86
CA ASP A 93 13.56 -9.20 5.40
C ASP A 93 13.56 -10.18 4.21
N ILE A 94 12.77 -11.24 4.32
CA ILE A 94 12.48 -12.19 3.24
C ILE A 94 11.05 -11.94 2.79
N ILE A 95 10.88 -11.47 1.56
CA ILE A 95 9.57 -11.18 0.98
C ILE A 95 9.22 -12.29 -0.01
N VAL A 96 8.05 -12.88 0.14
CA VAL A 96 7.62 -14.03 -0.68
C VAL A 96 6.11 -13.98 -0.90
N GLN A 97 5.65 -14.54 -2.03
CA GLN A 97 4.23 -14.75 -2.24
C GLN A 97 3.69 -15.81 -1.28
N SER A 98 2.66 -15.47 -0.50
CA SER A 98 2.10 -16.34 0.53
C SER A 98 1.64 -17.69 -0.01
N ASN A 99 1.23 -17.78 -1.27
CA ASN A 99 0.84 -19.04 -1.90
C ASN A 99 1.96 -20.04 -2.16
N GLN A 100 3.22 -19.64 -2.00
CA GLN A 100 4.37 -20.53 -2.10
C GLN A 100 4.80 -21.06 -0.73
N VAL A 101 4.21 -20.56 0.36
CA VAL A 101 4.54 -20.94 1.75
C VAL A 101 3.32 -21.49 2.51
N VAL A 102 2.13 -20.92 2.31
CA VAL A 102 0.96 -21.10 3.18
C VAL A 102 -0.19 -21.88 2.54
N PHE A 103 -0.17 -22.12 1.22
CA PHE A 103 -1.31 -22.69 0.48
C PHE A 103 -1.45 -24.22 0.62
N ASP A 104 -1.26 -24.71 1.85
CA ASP A 104 -1.85 -25.95 2.29
C ASP A 104 -3.38 -25.86 2.32
N ARG A 105 -4.04 -26.95 2.74
CA ARG A 105 -5.49 -26.94 2.95
C ARG A 105 -5.86 -25.81 3.94
N PRO A 106 -6.77 -24.89 3.55
CA PRO A 106 -7.18 -23.79 4.42
C PRO A 106 -7.87 -24.33 5.69
N PRO A 107 -7.75 -23.61 6.83
CA PRO A 107 -8.42 -23.99 8.06
C PRO A 107 -9.94 -23.89 7.92
N LYS A 108 -10.66 -24.60 8.78
CA LYS A 108 -12.14 -24.57 8.77
C LYS A 108 -12.68 -23.24 9.27
N TYR A 109 -12.03 -22.64 10.27
CA TYR A 109 -12.43 -21.38 10.87
C TYR A 109 -11.21 -20.47 11.02
N PRO A 110 -11.31 -19.18 10.61
CA PRO A 110 -10.29 -18.20 10.90
C PRO A 110 -10.35 -17.79 12.37
N GLU A 111 -9.22 -17.86 13.08
CA GLU A 111 -9.12 -17.52 14.50
C GLU A 111 -7.92 -16.61 14.75
N HIS A 112 -8.06 -15.68 15.69
CA HIS A 112 -6.97 -14.79 16.05
C HIS A 112 -6.10 -15.43 17.13
N HIS A 113 -4.79 -15.43 16.90
CA HIS A 113 -3.79 -15.87 17.87
C HIS A 113 -2.83 -14.72 18.19
N PHE A 114 -2.42 -14.61 19.47
CA PHE A 114 -1.42 -13.64 19.93
C PHE A 114 0.01 -14.07 19.58
N SER A 115 0.29 -15.36 19.68
CA SER A 115 1.56 -15.99 19.32
C SER A 115 1.29 -17.27 18.54
N ILE A 116 2.21 -17.64 17.65
CA ILE A 116 2.08 -18.82 16.80
C ILE A 116 3.06 -19.89 17.26
N SER A 117 2.56 -21.07 17.60
CA SER A 117 3.38 -22.17 18.13
C SER A 117 3.47 -23.37 17.17
N ASN A 118 2.50 -23.50 16.27
CA ASN A 118 2.37 -24.60 15.33
C ASN A 118 1.71 -24.16 14.01
N LYS A 119 1.61 -25.10 13.07
CA LYS A 119 1.09 -24.89 11.73
C LYS A 119 -0.41 -24.56 11.73
N GLU A 120 -1.18 -25.23 12.58
CA GLU A 120 -2.62 -25.04 12.69
C GLU A 120 -2.94 -23.60 13.11
N GLU A 121 -2.33 -23.13 14.20
CA GLU A 121 -2.45 -21.75 14.70
C GLU A 121 -2.03 -20.74 13.63
N PHE A 122 -0.92 -20.99 12.93
CA PHE A 122 -0.44 -20.15 11.84
C PHE A 122 -1.48 -19.99 10.73
N LEU A 123 -2.06 -21.10 10.26
CA LEU A 123 -3.05 -21.09 9.19
C LEU A 123 -4.33 -20.36 9.63
N GLU A 124 -4.78 -20.58 10.86
CA GLU A 124 -5.94 -19.91 11.45
C GLU A 124 -5.74 -18.40 11.52
N VAL A 125 -4.63 -17.93 12.11
CA VAL A 125 -4.36 -16.49 12.24
C VAL A 125 -4.07 -15.83 10.91
N PHE A 126 -3.35 -16.50 10.00
CA PHE A 126 -3.12 -15.98 8.66
C PHE A 126 -4.45 -15.82 7.92
N SER A 127 -5.33 -16.83 7.95
CA SER A 127 -6.66 -16.75 7.32
C SER A 127 -7.54 -15.64 7.91
N TYR A 128 -7.43 -15.38 9.22
CA TYR A 128 -8.14 -14.31 9.91
C TYR A 128 -7.84 -12.93 9.32
N PHE A 129 -6.57 -12.62 9.03
CA PHE A 129 -6.18 -11.36 8.39
C PHE A 129 -6.33 -11.37 6.88
N TYR A 130 -6.04 -12.52 6.24
CA TYR A 130 -6.12 -12.70 4.80
C TYR A 130 -7.50 -12.43 4.25
N GLN A 131 -8.56 -12.98 4.85
CA GLN A 131 -9.95 -12.77 4.37
C GLN A 131 -10.37 -11.29 4.36
N HIS A 132 -9.80 -10.47 5.25
CA HIS A 132 -10.05 -9.03 5.32
C HIS A 132 -9.04 -8.21 4.49
N GLY A 133 -8.05 -8.87 3.88
CA GLY A 133 -6.90 -8.23 3.27
C GLY A 133 -6.16 -7.31 4.23
N ALA A 134 -6.14 -7.60 5.54
CA ALA A 134 -5.56 -6.73 6.55
C ALA A 134 -4.06 -7.00 6.75
N ALA A 135 -3.31 -5.96 7.11
CA ALA A 135 -1.91 -6.11 7.48
C ALA A 135 -1.85 -6.64 8.91
N ALA A 136 -0.91 -7.54 9.19
CA ALA A 136 -0.63 -8.00 10.53
C ALA A 136 0.81 -8.47 10.66
N GLU A 137 1.27 -8.48 11.90
CA GLU A 137 2.59 -8.93 12.29
C GLU A 137 2.45 -9.81 13.54
N ARG A 138 3.06 -10.99 13.52
CA ARG A 138 2.95 -11.94 14.64
C ARG A 138 4.28 -12.61 14.97
N PHE A 139 4.43 -12.86 16.27
CA PHE A 139 5.54 -13.61 16.81
C PHE A 139 5.32 -15.12 16.71
N VAL A 140 6.32 -15.85 16.25
CA VAL A 140 6.37 -17.31 16.24
C VAL A 140 7.25 -17.78 17.39
N SER A 141 6.65 -18.51 18.34
CA SER A 141 7.34 -18.98 19.56
C SER A 141 8.18 -20.24 19.33
N ASN A 142 7.82 -21.04 18.32
CA ASN A 142 8.49 -22.29 18.01
C ASN A 142 9.57 -22.10 16.93
N SER A 143 10.83 -22.16 17.36
CA SER A 143 11.99 -21.95 16.47
C SER A 143 12.14 -22.99 15.36
N THR A 144 11.74 -24.23 15.62
CA THR A 144 11.80 -25.28 14.58
C THR A 144 10.78 -25.00 13.49
N PHE A 145 9.55 -24.67 13.88
CA PHE A 145 8.49 -24.32 12.95
C PHE A 145 8.81 -23.02 12.18
N PHE A 146 9.33 -21.99 12.85
CA PHE A 146 9.77 -20.77 12.17
C PHE A 146 10.87 -21.06 11.14
N GLY A 147 11.88 -21.86 11.51
CA GLY A 147 12.93 -22.26 10.59
C GLY A 147 12.43 -23.07 9.39
N GLU A 148 11.36 -23.87 9.54
CA GLU A 148 10.69 -24.52 8.41
C GLU A 148 10.04 -23.51 7.46
N LEU A 149 9.33 -22.52 7.98
CA LEU A 149 8.71 -21.46 7.18
C LEU A 149 9.75 -20.64 6.42
N VAL A 150 10.86 -20.29 7.07
CA VAL A 150 11.99 -19.60 6.43
C VAL A 150 12.55 -20.45 5.30
N ARG A 151 12.85 -21.74 5.53
CA ARG A 151 13.35 -22.64 4.47
C ARG A 151 12.38 -22.80 3.30
N LEU A 152 11.07 -22.81 3.55
CA LEU A 152 10.07 -22.84 2.49
C LEU A 152 10.08 -21.53 1.69
N ALA A 153 10.17 -20.40 2.37
CA ALA A 153 10.27 -19.09 1.73
C ALA A 153 11.54 -18.96 0.89
N GLU A 154 12.70 -19.40 1.36
CA GLU A 154 13.96 -19.33 0.61
C GLU A 154 13.96 -20.19 -0.67
N LYS A 155 13.22 -21.30 -0.67
CA LYS A 155 13.05 -22.16 -1.85
C LYS A 155 12.04 -21.62 -2.85
N ALA A 156 11.26 -20.62 -2.46
CA ALA A 156 10.18 -20.08 -3.27
C ALA A 156 10.76 -19.25 -4.42
N PRO A 157 10.34 -19.46 -5.69
CA PRO A 157 10.83 -18.66 -6.82
C PRO A 157 10.54 -17.16 -6.71
N SER A 158 9.56 -16.76 -5.89
CA SER A 158 9.21 -15.36 -5.65
C SER A 158 10.00 -14.69 -4.52
N ALA A 159 10.91 -15.41 -3.86
CA ALA A 159 11.67 -14.90 -2.73
C ALA A 159 12.54 -13.71 -3.10
N ARG A 160 12.48 -12.65 -2.29
CA ARG A 160 13.29 -11.44 -2.41
C ARG A 160 13.88 -11.11 -1.05
N TYR A 161 15.16 -10.76 -1.05
CA TYR A 161 15.92 -10.45 0.16
C TYR A 161 16.20 -8.96 0.22
N ILE A 162 15.87 -8.34 1.35
CA ILE A 162 16.12 -6.91 1.60
C ILE A 162 16.71 -6.75 3.00
N ILE A 163 17.71 -5.88 3.13
CA ILE A 163 18.21 -5.44 4.44
C ILE A 163 17.05 -4.77 5.20
N GLY A 164 16.67 -5.35 6.33
CA GLY A 164 15.66 -4.84 7.25
C GLY A 164 16.27 -4.09 8.43
N GLY A 165 15.39 -3.44 9.19
CA GLY A 165 15.75 -2.65 10.38
C GLY A 165 16.00 -1.18 10.08
N ASN A 166 15.52 -0.32 10.98
CA ASN A 166 15.56 1.14 10.81
C ASN A 166 17.00 1.66 10.66
N ALA A 167 17.92 1.23 11.54
CA ALA A 167 19.31 1.69 11.50
C ALA A 167 20.04 1.29 10.21
N PRO A 168 19.98 0.02 9.75
CA PRO A 168 20.51 -0.39 8.46
C PRO A 168 19.95 0.38 7.25
N VAL A 169 18.64 0.57 7.20
CA VAL A 169 17.98 1.30 6.10
C VAL A 169 18.42 2.76 6.09
N MET A 170 18.46 3.41 7.25
CA MET A 170 19.00 4.77 7.39
C MET A 170 20.46 4.84 6.96
N ALA A 171 21.31 3.90 7.40
CA ALA A 171 22.73 3.86 7.06
C ALA A 171 22.94 3.81 5.54
N LYS A 172 22.19 2.96 4.83
CA LYS A 172 22.20 2.90 3.37
C LYS A 172 21.71 4.20 2.73
N ARG A 173 20.71 4.87 3.32
CA ARG A 173 20.25 6.16 2.81
C ARG A 173 21.32 7.23 2.98
N PHE A 174 21.97 7.37 4.15
CA PHE A 174 23.04 8.36 4.34
C PHE A 174 24.19 8.21 3.35
N VAL A 175 24.58 6.97 3.04
CA VAL A 175 25.56 6.71 1.98
C VAL A 175 25.10 7.26 0.63
N LYS A 176 23.83 7.06 0.27
CA LYS A 176 23.26 7.59 -0.98
C LYS A 176 23.21 9.13 -1.00
N GLU A 177 23.06 9.76 0.16
CA GLU A 177 23.11 11.23 0.30
C GLU A 177 24.53 11.80 0.25
N GLY A 178 25.57 10.96 0.13
CA GLY A 178 26.96 11.40 0.04
C GLY A 178 27.72 11.43 1.37
N VAL A 179 27.19 10.82 2.44
CA VAL A 179 27.97 10.60 3.67
C VAL A 179 29.02 9.53 3.42
N GLU A 180 30.29 9.92 3.45
CA GLU A 180 31.43 9.03 3.17
C GLU A 180 31.74 8.07 4.32
N GLN A 181 31.42 8.45 5.56
CA GLN A 181 31.78 7.70 6.76
C GLN A 181 30.53 7.42 7.61
N VAL A 182 30.00 6.21 7.49
CA VAL A 182 28.88 5.72 8.29
C VAL A 182 29.34 4.57 9.18
N LEU A 183 29.07 4.67 10.48
CA LEU A 183 29.28 3.60 11.46
C LEU A 183 27.93 3.00 11.84
N LEU A 184 27.74 1.70 11.66
CA LEU A 184 26.50 1.00 11.99
C LEU A 184 26.74 0.02 13.14
N GLY A 185 26.18 0.33 14.30
CA GLY A 185 26.12 -0.51 15.48
C GLY A 185 25.05 -1.59 15.33
N ALA A 186 25.42 -2.79 14.88
CA ALA A 186 24.48 -3.88 14.64
C ALA A 186 25.16 -5.25 14.78
N GLN A 187 24.37 -6.25 15.15
CA GLN A 187 24.75 -7.65 15.16
C GLN A 187 24.16 -8.31 13.91
N MET A 188 25.00 -8.92 13.08
CA MET A 188 24.59 -9.53 11.83
C MET A 188 25.53 -10.65 11.42
N SER A 189 25.11 -11.46 10.45
CA SER A 189 25.95 -12.45 9.81
C SER A 189 26.91 -11.79 8.81
N ARG A 190 27.95 -12.56 8.45
CA ARG A 190 28.86 -12.19 7.35
C ARG A 190 28.16 -12.12 6.01
N SER A 191 27.10 -12.92 5.82
CA SER A 191 26.30 -12.89 4.60
C SER A 191 25.57 -11.56 4.46
N LEU A 192 24.89 -11.11 5.52
CA LEU A 192 24.18 -9.84 5.52
C LEU A 192 25.12 -8.63 5.39
N GLU A 193 26.31 -8.68 6.01
CA GLU A 193 27.34 -7.65 5.86
C GLU A 193 27.69 -7.37 4.39
N THR A 194 27.78 -8.42 3.55
CA THR A 194 28.15 -8.26 2.13
C THR A 194 27.13 -7.48 1.30
N GLN A 195 25.89 -7.35 1.80
CA GLN A 195 24.83 -6.57 1.15
C GLN A 195 24.96 -5.06 1.42
N PHE A 196 25.83 -4.64 2.34
CA PHE A 196 26.07 -3.23 2.64
C PHE A 196 27.15 -2.64 1.71
N PRO A 197 27.00 -1.35 1.34
CA PRO A 197 28.09 -0.57 0.77
C PRO A 197 29.35 -0.58 1.64
N LYS A 198 30.53 -0.67 1.02
CA LYS A 198 31.84 -0.75 1.71
C LYS A 198 32.18 0.45 2.61
N ASN A 199 31.53 1.58 2.39
CA ASN A 199 31.70 2.80 3.18
C ASN A 199 30.86 2.81 4.48
N ILE A 200 30.07 1.76 4.73
CA ILE A 200 29.44 1.52 6.02
C ILE A 200 30.33 0.58 6.82
N LYS A 201 30.88 1.09 7.92
CA LYS A 201 31.65 0.29 8.88
C LYS A 201 30.70 -0.34 9.88
N ILE A 202 30.68 -1.67 9.95
CA ILE A 202 29.89 -2.40 10.94
C ILE A 202 30.64 -2.43 12.28
N SER A 203 29.91 -2.18 13.38
CA SER A 203 30.41 -2.18 14.74
C SER A 203 29.51 -3.04 15.63
N GLY A 204 29.82 -4.32 15.74
CA GLY A 204 29.09 -5.26 16.58
C GLY A 204 29.60 -6.69 16.39
N PRO A 205 29.10 -7.65 17.18
CA PRO A 205 29.46 -9.04 17.01
C PRO A 205 28.89 -9.60 15.70
N PHE A 206 29.64 -10.51 15.08
CA PHE A 206 29.11 -11.34 14.00
C PHE A 206 28.41 -12.56 14.57
N VAL A 207 27.28 -12.93 13.97
CA VAL A 207 26.52 -14.14 14.31
C VAL A 207 26.42 -15.08 13.13
N ASP A 208 26.09 -16.34 13.40
CA ASP A 208 25.94 -17.36 12.36
C ASP A 208 24.67 -17.15 11.53
N GLU A 209 23.58 -16.71 12.17
CA GLU A 209 22.27 -16.50 11.57
C GLU A 209 21.76 -15.09 11.88
N ASP A 210 21.18 -14.43 10.88
CA ASP A 210 20.52 -13.14 11.03
C ASP A 210 19.11 -13.30 11.62
N ASP A 211 18.63 -12.29 12.34
CA ASP A 211 17.21 -12.18 12.65
C ASP A 211 16.43 -12.01 11.33
N VAL A 212 15.37 -12.81 11.13
CA VAL A 212 14.58 -12.82 9.89
C VAL A 212 13.19 -12.29 10.15
N HIS A 213 12.74 -11.38 9.29
CA HIS A 213 11.33 -11.07 9.13
C HIS A 213 10.83 -11.74 7.86
N LEU A 214 9.81 -12.59 7.96
CA LEU A 214 9.21 -13.23 6.82
C LEU A 214 7.92 -12.49 6.44
N LEU A 215 7.93 -11.82 5.29
CA LEU A 215 6.82 -11.04 4.75
C LEU A 215 6.09 -11.86 3.68
N LEU A 216 4.89 -12.31 4.02
CA LEU A 216 4.02 -13.10 3.16
C LEU A 216 3.07 -12.16 2.41
N GLU A 217 3.40 -11.82 1.17
CA GLU A 217 2.59 -10.95 0.31
C GLU A 217 1.45 -11.74 -0.35
N TYR A 218 0.31 -11.07 -0.54
CA TYR A 218 -0.81 -11.61 -1.32
C TYR A 218 -1.53 -10.51 -2.09
N PRO A 219 -1.92 -10.77 -3.36
CA PRO A 219 -2.69 -9.82 -4.14
C PRO A 219 -4.19 -9.87 -3.79
N ALA A 220 -4.90 -8.79 -4.11
CA ALA A 220 -6.35 -8.76 -4.01
C ALA A 220 -7.00 -9.83 -4.90
N GLY A 221 -8.07 -10.45 -4.44
CA GLY A 221 -8.83 -11.44 -5.21
C GLY A 221 -8.19 -12.83 -5.33
N GLN A 222 -7.02 -13.06 -4.75
CA GLN A 222 -6.39 -14.39 -4.72
C GLN A 222 -7.24 -15.36 -3.88
N ARG A 223 -7.66 -16.47 -4.48
CA ARG A 223 -8.52 -17.44 -3.79
C ARG A 223 -7.67 -18.46 -3.02
N TRP A 224 -8.03 -18.68 -1.75
CA TRP A 224 -7.52 -19.77 -0.93
C TRP A 224 -8.70 -20.43 -0.20
N GLY A 225 -9.23 -21.51 -0.78
CA GLY A 225 -10.51 -22.10 -0.36
C GLY A 225 -11.67 -21.11 -0.46
N SER A 226 -12.33 -20.86 0.68
CA SER A 226 -13.40 -19.86 0.82
C SER A 226 -12.87 -18.45 1.10
N PHE A 227 -11.58 -18.29 1.41
CA PHE A 227 -10.99 -16.99 1.75
C PHE A 227 -10.52 -16.27 0.48
N ILE A 228 -10.92 -15.00 0.36
CA ILE A 228 -10.54 -14.13 -0.76
C ILE A 228 -10.23 -12.74 -0.17
N PRO A 229 -9.01 -12.22 -0.29
CA PRO A 229 -8.64 -10.92 0.24
C PRO A 229 -9.25 -9.82 -0.61
N VAL A 230 -9.88 -8.84 0.03
CA VAL A 230 -10.49 -7.68 -0.67
C VAL A 230 -9.46 -6.67 -1.19
N ARG A 231 -8.22 -6.73 -0.66
CA ARG A 231 -7.11 -5.85 -1.04
C ARG A 231 -5.78 -6.60 -0.96
N ALA A 232 -4.80 -6.13 -1.74
CA ALA A 232 -3.44 -6.64 -1.65
C ALA A 232 -2.83 -6.19 -0.31
N ASN A 233 -2.16 -7.11 0.38
CA ASN A 233 -1.49 -6.81 1.63
C ASN A 233 -0.39 -7.81 1.93
N ARG A 234 0.25 -7.67 3.10
CA ARG A 234 1.28 -8.57 3.60
C ARG A 234 1.00 -8.98 5.04
N TYR A 235 1.37 -10.21 5.35
CA TYR A 235 1.38 -10.75 6.70
C TYR A 235 2.82 -11.03 7.12
N ILE A 236 3.26 -10.46 8.23
CA ILE A 236 4.63 -10.53 8.71
C ILE A 236 4.70 -11.53 9.86
N ILE A 237 5.69 -12.41 9.82
CA ILE A 237 6.05 -13.23 10.96
C ILE A 237 7.51 -13.07 11.30
N GLU A 238 7.79 -13.06 12.59
CA GLU A 238 9.12 -12.90 13.14
C GLU A 238 9.31 -13.82 14.35
N MET A 239 10.57 -14.10 14.64
CA MET A 239 10.98 -14.73 15.89
C MET A 239 12.16 -13.93 16.46
N PHE A 240 11.93 -13.18 17.53
CA PHE A 240 13.01 -12.57 18.29
C PHE A 240 13.88 -13.64 18.94
N SER A 241 15.13 -13.78 18.48
CA SER A 241 16.19 -14.30 19.33
C SER A 241 16.62 -13.16 20.26
N PHE A 242 16.12 -13.12 21.50
CA PHE A 242 16.48 -12.07 22.45
C PHE A 242 17.97 -12.20 22.83
N ARG A 243 18.86 -11.62 22.02
CA ARG A 243 20.29 -11.43 22.32
C ARG A 243 20.54 -9.95 22.51
N VAL A 244 20.00 -9.40 23.61
CA VAL A 244 20.35 -8.02 23.99
C VAL A 244 21.84 -7.98 24.31
N CYS A 245 22.55 -7.20 23.52
CA CYS A 245 23.95 -6.85 23.70
C CYS A 245 24.10 -6.15 25.07
N ASN A 246 24.57 -6.90 26.08
CA ASN A 246 24.65 -6.45 27.48
C ASN A 246 25.87 -5.52 27.74
N SER A 247 26.24 -4.72 26.76
CA SER A 247 27.37 -3.80 26.84
C SER A 247 27.13 -2.74 25.80
N TYR A 248 26.75 -1.53 26.21
CA TYR A 248 27.34 -0.26 25.79
C TYR A 248 26.61 0.89 26.54
N LYS A 249 27.34 1.57 27.43
CA LYS A 249 26.96 2.84 28.07
C LYS A 249 27.10 3.97 27.05
N TYR A 250 26.16 4.10 26.11
CA TYR A 250 26.04 5.34 25.32
C TYR A 250 24.57 5.70 25.14
N HIS A 251 24.24 6.96 25.44
CA HIS A 251 22.95 7.55 25.13
C HIS A 251 22.78 7.61 23.61
N VAL A 252 22.06 6.64 23.05
CA VAL A 252 21.66 6.61 21.64
C VAL A 252 20.20 7.05 21.56
N ILE A 253 19.95 8.10 20.79
CA ILE A 253 18.59 8.59 20.52
C ILE A 253 17.91 7.56 19.62
N PHE A 254 16.86 6.91 20.14
CA PHE A 254 15.94 6.10 19.36
C PHE A 254 15.00 7.02 18.57
N LEU A 255 15.08 6.98 17.24
CA LEU A 255 14.03 7.46 16.36
C LEU A 255 13.31 6.22 15.79
N SER A 256 12.24 5.80 16.46
CA SER A 256 11.24 4.92 15.86
C SER A 256 10.22 5.80 15.15
N PHE A 257 10.15 5.70 13.82
CA PHE A 257 8.98 6.15 13.08
C PHE A 257 8.03 4.95 12.95
N VAL A 258 6.82 5.12 13.50
CA VAL A 258 5.64 4.26 13.24
C VAL A 258 5.01 4.71 11.93
#